data_AF-A0A0E3VTW6-F1
#
_entry.id   AF-A0A0E3VTW6-F1
#
_cell.length_a   1.000
_cell.length_b   1.000
_cell.length_c   1.000
_cell.angle_alpha   90.00
_cell.angle_beta   90.00
_cell.angle_gamma   90.00
#
_symmetry.space_group_name_H-M   'P 1'
#
loop_
_entity.id
_entity.type
_entity.pdbx_description
1 polymer ?
#
loop_
_entity_poly.entity_id
_entity_poly.type
_entity_poly.pdbx_seq_one_letter_code
_entity_poly.pdbx_strand_id
1 'polypeptide(L)'
;MSLAIFFVVLYVIVSKLALPKVGGAIEARQNKIEGDLAEAQTLRDQSDAALKAYESELASARSRAQAIGNESRDKANAQAEAERKALEEQLAAKLAGAEKTIASTRTAAMSNVRGIAADAAGQIVQQLTGVVPDAASVNAAVDASLKG
;
A
#
# COMPACT_ATOMS: atom_id res chain seq x y z
N MET A 1 -42.36 -59.33 76.40
CA MET A 1 -43.22 -58.39 75.64
C MET A 1 -42.70 -56.96 75.64
N SER A 2 -42.10 -56.46 76.73
CA SER A 2 -41.53 -55.10 76.84
C SER A 2 -40.44 -54.77 75.82
N LEU A 3 -39.53 -55.70 75.51
CA LEU A 3 -38.43 -55.46 74.56
C LEU A 3 -38.92 -55.16 73.14
N ALA A 4 -40.00 -55.81 72.70
CA ALA A 4 -40.58 -55.58 71.37
C ALA A 4 -41.19 -54.17 71.26
N ILE A 5 -41.84 -53.66 72.31
CA ILE A 5 -42.45 -52.33 72.32
C ILE A 5 -41.36 -51.25 72.25
N PHE A 6 -40.30 -51.36 73.06
CA PHE A 6 -39.16 -50.44 72.98
C PHE A 6 -38.46 -50.48 71.63
N PHE A 7 -38.30 -51.67 71.04
CA PHE A 7 -37.68 -51.81 69.73
C PHE A 7 -38.50 -51.15 68.62
N VAL A 8 -39.83 -51.29 68.66
CA VAL A 8 -40.73 -50.62 67.70
C VAL A 8 -40.69 -49.09 67.86
N VAL A 9 -40.71 -48.58 69.09
CA VAL A 9 -40.60 -47.13 69.33
C VAL A 9 -39.26 -46.59 68.84
N LEU A 10 -38.15 -47.27 69.14
CA LEU A 10 -36.82 -46.90 68.67
C LEU A 10 -36.73 -46.94 67.13
N TYR A 11 -37.28 -47.98 66.50
CA TYR A 11 -37.32 -48.12 65.05
C TYR A 11 -38.08 -46.97 64.37
N VAL A 12 -39.21 -46.56 64.94
CA VAL A 12 -39.98 -45.41 64.41
C VAL A 12 -39.19 -44.11 64.56
N ILE A 13 -38.50 -43.89 65.67
CA ILE A 13 -37.67 -42.69 65.88
C ILE A 13 -36.50 -42.68 64.90
N VAL A 14 -35.78 -43.80 64.75
CA VAL A 14 -34.64 -43.89 63.83
C VAL A 14 -35.11 -43.71 62.38
N SER A 15 -36.21 -44.34 61.99
CA SER A 15 -36.73 -44.25 60.62
C SER A 15 -37.30 -42.87 60.28
N LYS A 16 -37.95 -42.18 61.23
CA LYS A 16 -38.52 -40.84 60.99
C LYS A 16 -37.60 -39.67 61.26
N LEU A 17 -36.56 -39.80 62.09
CA LEU A 17 -35.67 -38.67 62.44
C LEU A 17 -34.22 -38.88 61.99
N ALA A 18 -33.64 -40.06 62.21
CA ALA A 18 -32.22 -40.27 61.94
C ALA A 18 -31.94 -40.50 60.45
N LEU A 19 -32.70 -41.40 59.80
CA LEU A 19 -32.59 -41.68 58.37
C LEU A 19 -32.80 -40.44 57.47
N PRO A 20 -33.85 -39.61 57.64
CA PRO A 20 -34.03 -38.44 56.78
C PRO A 20 -32.94 -37.38 56.96
N LYS A 21 -32.37 -37.24 58.17
CA LYS A 21 -31.24 -36.31 58.40
C LYS A 21 -29.98 -36.74 57.65
N VAL A 22 -29.69 -38.05 57.62
CA VAL A 22 -28.55 -38.59 56.88
C VAL A 22 -28.80 -38.53 55.37
N GLY A 23 -30.02 -38.87 54.93
CA GLY A 23 -30.45 -38.75 53.53
C GLY A 23 -30.29 -37.32 53.00
N GLY A 24 -30.79 -36.32 53.74
CA GLY A 24 -30.65 -34.92 53.35
C GLY A 24 -29.20 -34.42 53.30
N ALA A 25 -28.32 -34.91 54.17
CA ALA A 25 -26.89 -34.57 54.12
C ALA A 25 -26.18 -35.18 52.91
N ILE A 26 -26.56 -36.39 52.50
CA ILE A 26 -26.05 -37.05 51.28
C ILE A 26 -26.54 -36.31 50.03
N GLU A 27 -27.84 -36.01 49.98
CA GLU A 27 -28.46 -35.28 48.86
C GLU A 27 -27.89 -33.87 48.70
N ALA A 28 -27.69 -33.13 49.80
CA ALA A 28 -27.05 -31.81 49.77
C ALA A 28 -25.62 -31.87 49.21
N ARG A 29 -24.86 -32.92 49.55
CA ARG A 29 -23.51 -33.12 48.99
C ARG A 29 -23.56 -33.48 47.50
N GLN A 30 -24.46 -34.37 47.10
CA GLN A 30 -24.64 -34.72 45.68
C GLN A 30 -25.00 -33.49 44.86
N ASN A 31 -26.02 -32.73 45.29
CA ASN A 31 -26.43 -31.49 44.62
C ASN A 31 -25.31 -30.46 44.54
N LYS A 32 -24.49 -30.33 45.59
CA LYS A 32 -23.34 -29.43 45.57
C LYS A 32 -22.27 -29.90 44.58
N ILE A 33 -21.93 -31.19 44.57
CA ILE A 33 -20.93 -31.74 43.65
C ILE A 33 -21.41 -31.61 42.20
N GLU A 34 -22.67 -31.93 41.92
CA GLU A 34 -23.26 -31.77 40.59
C GLU A 34 -23.28 -30.30 40.15
N GLY A 35 -23.64 -29.38 41.06
CA GLY A 35 -23.58 -27.95 40.82
C GLY A 35 -22.16 -27.45 40.51
N ASP A 36 -21.19 -27.81 41.35
CA ASP A 36 -19.78 -27.44 41.17
C ASP A 36 -19.23 -28.02 39.84
N LEU A 37 -19.59 -29.25 39.48
CA LEU A 37 -19.20 -29.89 38.22
C LEU A 37 -19.84 -29.21 36.99
N ALA A 38 -21.13 -28.87 37.07
CA ALA A 38 -21.84 -28.19 35.99
C ALA A 38 -21.29 -26.77 35.76
N GLU A 39 -20.98 -26.05 36.84
CA GLU A 39 -20.32 -24.74 36.78
C GLU A 39 -18.92 -24.87 36.19
N ALA A 40 -18.12 -25.83 36.64
CA ALA A 40 -16.78 -26.07 36.10
C ALA A 40 -16.81 -26.41 34.61
N GLN A 41 -17.77 -27.23 34.16
CA GLN A 41 -17.95 -27.54 32.74
C GLN A 41 -18.33 -26.29 31.95
N THR A 42 -19.27 -25.49 32.46
CA THR A 42 -19.69 -24.23 31.81
C THR A 42 -18.53 -23.26 31.66
N LEU A 43 -17.71 -23.08 32.70
CA LEU A 43 -16.53 -22.23 32.66
C LEU A 43 -15.46 -22.74 31.68
N ARG A 44 -15.29 -24.07 31.58
CA ARG A 44 -14.44 -24.70 30.57
C ARG A 44 -14.93 -24.40 29.16
N ASP A 45 -16.22 -24.63 28.89
CA ASP A 45 -16.80 -24.40 27.57
C ASP A 45 -16.71 -22.93 27.15
N GLN A 46 -16.94 -22.01 28.09
CA GLN A 46 -16.77 -20.57 27.86
C GLN A 46 -15.32 -20.20 27.55
N SER A 47 -14.36 -20.80 28.28
CA SER A 47 -12.93 -20.56 28.06
C SER A 47 -12.47 -21.08 26.70
N ASP A 48 -12.90 -22.29 26.32
CA ASP A 48 -12.57 -22.90 25.03
C ASP A 48 -13.21 -22.11 23.87
N ALA A 49 -14.45 -21.63 24.05
CA ALA A 49 -15.12 -20.76 23.08
C ALA A 49 -14.39 -19.41 22.93
N ALA A 50 -13.98 -18.79 24.03
CA ALA A 50 -13.24 -17.54 24.03
C ALA A 50 -11.85 -17.71 23.37
N LEU A 51 -11.15 -18.80 23.65
CA LEU A 51 -9.87 -19.11 23.05
C LEU A 51 -10.00 -19.29 21.54
N LYS A 52 -10.99 -20.08 21.09
CA LYS A 52 -11.26 -20.28 19.67
C LYS A 52 -11.62 -18.99 18.94
N ALA A 53 -12.44 -18.13 19.56
CA ALA A 53 -12.76 -16.82 19.02
C ALA A 53 -11.51 -15.93 18.91
N TYR A 54 -10.69 -15.90 19.95
CA TYR A 54 -9.43 -15.15 19.96
C TYR A 54 -8.46 -15.63 18.87
N GLU A 55 -8.26 -16.94 18.73
CA GLU A 55 -7.40 -17.52 17.69
C GLU A 55 -7.90 -17.20 16.28
N SER A 56 -9.22 -17.28 16.06
CA SER A 56 -9.86 -16.90 14.79
C SER A 56 -9.67 -15.42 14.47
N GLU A 57 -9.89 -14.54 15.44
CA GLU A 57 -9.69 -13.10 15.27
C GLU A 57 -8.21 -12.77 15.01
N LEU A 58 -7.28 -13.43 15.70
CA LEU A 58 -5.85 -13.27 15.48
C LEU A 58 -5.43 -13.72 14.07
N ALA A 59 -5.95 -14.86 13.60
CA ALA A 59 -5.70 -15.34 12.25
C ALA A 59 -6.26 -14.37 11.19
N SER A 60 -7.50 -13.91 11.38
CA SER A 60 -8.14 -12.90 10.53
C SER A 60 -7.36 -11.59 10.50
N ALA A 61 -6.91 -11.10 11.67
CA ALA A 61 -6.10 -9.88 11.77
C ALA A 61 -4.77 -10.02 11.04
N ARG A 62 -4.07 -11.15 11.20
CA ARG A 62 -2.82 -11.44 10.46
C ARG A 62 -3.05 -11.48 8.95
N SER A 63 -4.10 -12.15 8.49
CA SER A 63 -4.46 -12.20 7.08
C SER A 63 -4.78 -10.82 6.51
N ARG A 64 -5.53 -9.99 7.26
CA ARG A 64 -5.84 -8.61 6.86
C ARG A 64 -4.58 -7.75 6.80
N ALA A 65 -3.69 -7.86 7.77
CA ALA A 65 -2.41 -7.14 7.76
C ALA A 65 -1.55 -7.49 6.55
N GLN A 66 -1.46 -8.78 6.19
CA GLN A 66 -0.75 -9.22 4.99
C GLN A 66 -1.41 -8.69 3.72
N ALA A 67 -2.74 -8.74 3.62
CA ALA A 67 -3.48 -8.21 2.48
C ALA A 67 -3.24 -6.70 2.30
N ILE A 68 -3.34 -5.92 3.38
CA ILE A 68 -3.07 -4.48 3.38
C ILE A 68 -1.62 -4.21 2.95
N GLY A 69 -0.66 -4.98 3.45
CA GLY A 69 0.76 -4.85 3.08
C GLY A 69 1.00 -5.08 1.59
N ASN A 70 0.39 -6.13 1.02
CA ASN A 70 0.48 -6.43 -0.40
C ASN A 70 -0.21 -5.35 -1.25
N GLU A 71 -1.44 -4.97 -0.90
CA GLU A 71 -2.19 -3.92 -1.61
C GLU A 71 -1.44 -2.58 -1.61
N SER A 72 -0.82 -2.23 -0.48
CA SER A 72 -0.04 -1.00 -0.36
C SER A 72 1.21 -1.03 -1.25
N ARG A 73 1.90 -2.16 -1.34
CA ARG A 73 3.03 -2.36 -2.25
C ARG A 73 2.61 -2.28 -3.71
N ASP A 74 1.52 -2.93 -4.07
CA ASP A 74 1.00 -2.93 -5.44
C ASP A 74 0.59 -1.51 -5.86
N LYS A 75 -0.11 -0.78 -4.98
CA LYS A 75 -0.46 0.64 -5.20
C LYS A 75 0.77 1.53 -5.35
N ALA A 76 1.76 1.38 -4.46
CA ALA A 76 2.99 2.16 -4.53
C ALA A 76 3.77 1.89 -5.84
N ASN A 77 3.87 0.62 -6.26
CA ASN A 77 4.51 0.24 -7.51
C ASN A 77 3.76 0.80 -8.72
N ALA A 78 2.43 0.72 -8.73
CA ALA A 78 1.60 1.27 -9.81
C ALA A 78 1.74 2.80 -9.91
N GLN A 79 1.76 3.50 -8.78
CA GLN A 79 1.97 4.95 -8.74
C GLN A 79 3.38 5.31 -9.24
N ALA A 80 4.42 4.61 -8.77
CA ALA A 80 5.79 4.85 -9.21
C ALA A 80 5.96 4.64 -10.72
N GLU A 81 5.34 3.60 -11.30
CA GLU A 81 5.38 3.36 -12.74
C GLU A 81 4.63 4.44 -13.52
N ALA A 82 3.48 4.90 -13.02
CA ALA A 82 2.72 5.99 -13.64
C ALA A 82 3.50 7.32 -13.60
N GLU A 83 4.11 7.66 -12.47
CA GLU A 83 4.96 8.83 -12.32
C GLU A 83 6.20 8.75 -13.21
N ARG A 84 6.84 7.57 -13.29
CA ARG A 84 7.99 7.36 -14.18
C ARG A 84 7.62 7.61 -15.64
N LYS A 85 6.51 7.04 -16.12
CA LYS A 85 6.03 7.26 -17.49
C LYS A 85 5.70 8.72 -17.77
N ALA A 86 5.02 9.38 -16.85
CA ALA A 86 4.71 10.81 -16.99
C ALA A 86 5.99 11.66 -17.03
N LEU A 87 6.99 11.33 -16.22
CA LEU A 87 8.29 12.01 -16.22
C LEU A 87 9.05 11.76 -17.54
N GLU A 88 9.07 10.52 -18.02
CA GLU A 88 9.68 10.16 -19.31
C GLU A 88 9.05 10.94 -20.47
N GLU A 89 7.72 11.04 -20.52
CA GLU A 89 7.00 11.84 -21.52
C GLU A 89 7.34 13.33 -21.42
N GLN A 90 7.37 13.89 -20.20
CA GLN A 90 7.74 15.29 -19.99
C GLN A 90 9.19 15.56 -20.40
N LEU A 91 10.11 14.65 -20.10
CA LEU A 91 11.52 14.77 -20.48
C LEU A 91 11.69 14.68 -21.99
N ALA A 92 11.00 13.75 -22.66
CA ALA A 92 11.01 13.64 -24.11
C ALA A 92 10.48 14.91 -24.78
N ALA A 93 9.38 15.48 -24.27
CA ALA A 93 8.82 16.74 -24.77
C ALA A 93 9.79 17.92 -24.57
N LYS A 94 10.44 18.01 -23.40
CA LYS A 94 11.45 19.04 -23.13
C LYS A 94 12.66 18.89 -24.04
N LEU A 95 13.13 17.66 -24.28
CA LEU A 95 14.26 17.39 -25.16
C LEU A 95 13.94 17.81 -26.59
N ALA A 96 12.78 17.41 -27.13
CA ALA A 96 12.34 17.82 -28.46
C ALA A 96 12.20 19.34 -28.60
N GLY A 97 11.69 20.02 -27.56
CA GLY A 97 11.62 21.49 -27.51
C GLY A 97 13.00 22.15 -27.51
N ALA A 98 13.95 21.61 -26.74
CA ALA A 98 15.33 22.07 -26.71
C ALA A 98 16.03 21.88 -28.06
N GLU A 99 15.87 20.70 -28.68
CA GLU A 99 16.42 20.42 -30.01
C GLU A 99 15.88 21.37 -31.08
N LYS A 100 14.56 21.65 -31.06
CA LYS A 100 13.95 22.64 -31.96
C LYS A 100 14.53 24.04 -31.75
N THR A 101 14.77 24.42 -30.50
CA THR A 101 15.38 25.72 -30.16
C THR A 101 16.82 25.79 -30.64
N ILE A 102 17.62 24.74 -30.42
CA ILE A 102 18.99 24.65 -30.92
C ILE A 102 19.02 24.74 -32.44
N ALA A 103 18.13 24.04 -33.14
CA ALA A 103 18.04 24.07 -34.59
C ALA A 103 17.67 25.47 -35.12
N SER A 104 16.72 26.16 -34.48
CA SER A 104 16.33 27.52 -34.87
C SER A 104 17.45 28.52 -34.62
N THR A 105 18.10 28.47 -33.45
CA THR A 105 19.25 29.32 -33.12
C THR A 105 20.41 29.07 -34.07
N ARG A 106 20.70 27.81 -34.42
CA ARG A 106 21.74 27.46 -35.40
C ARG A 106 21.42 28.06 -36.77
N THR A 107 20.18 27.92 -37.22
CA THR A 107 19.74 28.48 -38.52
C THR A 107 19.87 30.00 -38.54
N ALA A 108 19.42 30.67 -37.48
CA ALA A 108 19.55 32.12 -37.35
C ALA A 108 21.03 32.57 -37.32
N ALA A 109 21.89 31.88 -36.56
CA ALA A 109 23.31 32.17 -36.49
C ALA A 109 24.00 32.01 -37.85
N MET A 110 23.71 30.93 -38.59
CA MET A 110 24.26 30.73 -39.94
C MET A 110 23.76 31.76 -40.94
N SER A 111 22.48 32.18 -40.84
CA SER A 111 21.95 33.27 -41.66
C SER A 111 22.65 34.60 -41.37
N ASN A 112 22.91 34.91 -40.10
CA ASN A 112 23.65 36.12 -39.72
C ASN A 112 25.09 36.10 -40.24
N VAL A 113 25.79 34.96 -40.14
CA VAL A 113 27.15 34.79 -40.68
C VAL A 113 27.15 35.00 -42.19
N ARG A 114 26.19 34.43 -42.92
CA ARG A 114 26.04 34.63 -44.37
C ARG A 114 25.83 36.11 -44.71
N GLY A 115 24.98 36.82 -43.97
CA GLY A 115 24.76 38.26 -44.15
C GLY A 115 26.03 39.08 -43.95
N ILE A 116 26.73 38.86 -42.83
CA ILE A 116 28.00 39.53 -42.52
C ILE A 116 29.06 39.25 -43.61
N ALA A 117 29.14 38.01 -44.10
CA ALA A 117 30.08 37.64 -45.16
C ALA A 117 29.75 38.34 -46.49
N ALA A 118 28.46 38.43 -46.86
CA ALA A 118 28.02 39.13 -48.06
C ALA A 118 28.29 40.63 -47.98
N ASP A 119 27.98 41.26 -46.84
CA ASP A 119 28.25 42.67 -46.60
C ASP A 119 29.76 42.97 -46.67
N ALA A 120 30.59 42.17 -45.99
CA ALA A 120 32.04 42.33 -46.00
C ALA A 120 32.62 42.13 -47.41
N ALA A 121 32.19 41.09 -48.13
CA ALA A 121 32.64 40.83 -49.50
C ALA A 121 32.24 41.97 -50.45
N GLY A 122 31.02 42.49 -50.34
CA GLY A 122 30.55 43.63 -51.11
C GLY A 122 31.39 44.89 -50.87
N GLN A 123 31.67 45.20 -49.61
CA GLN A 123 32.54 46.33 -49.22
C GLN A 123 33.97 46.17 -49.76
N ILE A 124 34.56 44.98 -49.66
CA ILE A 124 35.91 44.70 -50.18
C ILE A 124 35.97 44.92 -51.69
N VAL A 125 34.99 44.41 -52.45
CA VAL A 125 34.93 44.56 -53.92
C VAL A 125 34.74 46.02 -54.31
N GLN A 126 33.86 46.75 -53.62
CA GLN A 126 33.65 48.18 -53.84
C GLN A 126 34.94 48.97 -53.60
N GLN A 127 35.67 48.67 -52.53
CA GLN A 127 36.93 49.36 -52.20
C GLN A 127 38.04 49.09 -53.23
N LEU A 128 38.09 47.87 -53.80
CA LEU A 128 39.10 47.46 -54.78
C LEU A 128 38.82 47.98 -56.20
N THR A 129 37.55 48.00 -56.61
CA THR A 129 37.15 48.30 -57.99
C THR A 129 36.60 49.71 -58.17
N GLY A 130 36.21 50.39 -57.08
CA GLY A 130 35.54 51.69 -57.10
C GLY A 130 34.09 51.64 -57.57
N VAL A 131 33.55 50.46 -57.87
CA VAL A 131 32.18 50.25 -58.37
C VAL A 131 31.39 49.45 -57.33
N VAL A 132 30.12 49.84 -57.10
CA VAL A 132 29.22 49.09 -56.21
C VAL A 132 28.86 47.76 -56.90
N PRO A 133 29.22 46.60 -56.34
CA PRO A 133 28.87 45.31 -56.92
C PRO A 133 27.38 45.01 -56.78
N ASP A 134 26.81 44.30 -57.74
CA ASP A 134 25.42 43.85 -57.68
C ASP A 134 25.21 42.87 -56.50
N ALA A 135 24.22 43.14 -55.65
CA ALA A 135 23.99 42.37 -54.43
C ALA A 135 23.59 40.92 -54.71
N ALA A 136 22.91 40.62 -55.82
CA ALA A 136 22.55 39.25 -56.16
C ALA A 136 23.79 38.44 -56.56
N SER A 137 24.72 39.05 -57.29
CA SER A 137 26.00 38.43 -57.66
C SER A 137 26.88 38.11 -56.45
N VAL A 138 26.98 39.02 -55.48
CA VAL A 138 27.76 38.83 -54.24
C VAL A 138 27.14 37.72 -53.39
N ASN A 139 25.82 37.72 -53.22
CA ASN A 139 25.12 36.68 -52.48
C ASN A 139 25.28 35.29 -53.12
N ALA A 140 25.22 35.20 -54.46
CA ALA A 140 25.42 33.94 -55.17
C ALA A 140 26.87 33.41 -55.01
N ALA A 141 27.87 34.30 -55.04
CA ALA A 141 29.27 33.93 -54.83
C ALA A 141 29.54 33.44 -53.40
N VAL A 142 28.99 34.13 -52.39
CA VAL A 142 29.08 33.70 -50.98
C VAL A 142 28.39 32.34 -50.80
N ASP A 143 27.24 32.12 -51.42
CA ASP A 143 26.53 30.83 -51.38
C ASP A 143 27.30 29.68 -52.02
N ALA A 144 27.99 29.95 -53.14
CA ALA A 144 28.84 28.96 -53.76
C ALA A 144 30.03 28.58 -52.84
N SER A 145 30.58 29.56 -52.13
CA SER A 145 31.70 29.36 -51.19
C SER A 145 31.29 28.63 -49.90
N LEU A 146 30.06 28.83 -49.41
CA LEU A 146 29.53 28.15 -48.22
C LEU A 146 29.11 26.69 -48.48
N LYS A 147 29.00 26.26 -49.74
CA LYS A 147 28.60 24.90 -50.15
C LYS A 147 29.77 24.00 -50.56
N GLY A 148 30.97 24.56 -50.74
CA GLY A 148 32.21 23.84 -51.05
C GLY A 148 33.02 23.55 -49.79
#